data_AF-A0A0I9SFL0-F1
#
_entry.id   AF-A0A0I9SFL0-F1
#
_cell.length_a   1.000
_cell.length_b   1.000
_cell.length_c   1.000
_cell.angle_alpha   90.00
_cell.angle_beta   90.00
_cell.angle_gamma   90.00
#
_symmetry.space_group_name_H-M   'P 1'
#
loop_
_entity.id
_entity.type
_entity.pdbx_description
1 polymer ?
#
loop_
_entity_poly.entity_id
_entity_poly.type
_entity_poly.pdbx_seq_one_letter_code
_entity_poly.pdbx_strand_id
1 'polypeptide(L)'
;MLGFLWLASLYVADSYATLRQMERTVEASVAAQNVSRLITALQRERGASGVYLGSQGRTMARRLPGMRQATDEALSAVQVLAKQEGSQIGSVLASLDELHATRSQIDSFAISNVDSGARFTGYIKALIGFTHEVERSVQDATLARALGGLNQFVEMKERAG
;
A
#
# COMPACT_ATOMS: atom_id res chain seq x y z
N MET A 1 40.42 -27.37 -20.84
CA MET A 1 40.13 -25.99 -21.29
C MET A 1 38.64 -25.80 -21.63
N LEU A 2 38.01 -26.68 -22.44
CA LEU A 2 36.58 -26.62 -22.79
C LEU A 2 35.62 -26.71 -21.58
N GLY A 3 35.89 -27.55 -20.58
CA GLY A 3 35.05 -27.67 -19.37
C GLY A 3 35.06 -26.41 -18.47
N PHE A 4 36.14 -25.62 -18.50
CA PHE A 4 36.24 -24.37 -17.73
C PHE A 4 35.39 -23.26 -18.36
N LEU A 5 35.29 -23.23 -19.70
CA LEU A 5 34.44 -22.29 -20.44
C LEU A 5 32.95 -22.62 -20.29
N TRP A 6 32.59 -23.91 -20.18
CA TRP A 6 31.21 -24.34 -19.91
C TRP A 6 30.77 -24.00 -18.48
N LEU A 7 31.63 -24.27 -17.49
CA LEU A 7 31.37 -23.91 -16.10
C LEU A 7 31.31 -22.38 -15.90
N ALA A 8 32.22 -21.63 -16.54
CA ALA A 8 32.21 -20.17 -16.52
C ALA A 8 30.96 -19.59 -17.22
N SER A 9 30.49 -20.20 -18.32
CA SER A 9 29.26 -19.77 -18.98
C SER A 9 28.01 -20.05 -18.13
N LEU A 10 27.94 -21.20 -17.46
CA LEU A 10 26.89 -21.50 -16.48
C LEU A 10 26.93 -20.54 -15.30
N TYR A 11 28.11 -20.25 -14.76
CA TYR A 11 28.28 -19.33 -13.64
C TYR A 11 27.93 -17.88 -14.00
N VAL A 12 28.27 -17.43 -15.21
CA VAL A 12 27.89 -16.10 -15.72
C VAL A 12 26.39 -16.03 -15.99
N ALA A 13 25.76 -17.08 -16.53
CA ALA A 13 24.31 -17.14 -16.71
C ALA A 13 23.56 -17.14 -15.36
N ASP A 14 24.08 -17.87 -14.37
CA ASP A 14 23.51 -17.94 -13.02
C ASP A 14 23.72 -16.63 -12.24
N SER A 15 24.87 -15.97 -12.43
CA SER A 15 25.14 -14.63 -11.89
C SER A 15 24.26 -13.55 -12.55
N TYR A 16 24.00 -13.65 -13.86
CA TYR A 16 23.06 -12.78 -14.56
C TYR A 16 21.60 -13.02 -14.12
N ALA A 17 21.22 -14.28 -13.89
CA ALA A 17 19.91 -14.63 -13.35
C ALA A 17 19.76 -14.11 -11.91
N THR A 18 20.79 -14.25 -11.09
CA THR A 18 20.84 -13.75 -9.70
C THR A 18 20.78 -12.22 -9.65
N LEU A 19 21.50 -11.51 -10.52
CA LEU A 19 21.42 -10.04 -10.61
C LEU A 19 20.03 -9.57 -11.02
N ARG A 20 19.40 -10.22 -12.01
CA ARG A 20 18.00 -9.93 -12.39
C ARG A 20 17.01 -10.28 -11.29
N GLN A 21 17.26 -11.33 -10.51
CA GLN A 21 16.45 -11.70 -9.35
C GLN A 21 16.58 -10.63 -8.24
N MET A 22 17.79 -10.12 -8.00
CA MET A 22 18.05 -9.06 -7.01
C MET A 22 17.42 -7.71 -7.42
N GLU A 23 17.53 -7.29 -8.69
CA GLU A 23 16.87 -6.08 -9.20
C GLU A 23 15.34 -6.17 -9.03
N ARG A 24 14.74 -7.31 -9.42
CA ARG A 24 13.31 -7.56 -9.22
C ARG A 24 12.90 -7.59 -7.75
N THR A 25 13.75 -8.12 -6.87
CA THR A 25 13.51 -8.14 -5.41
C THR A 25 13.50 -6.74 -4.82
N VAL A 26 14.41 -5.87 -5.27
CA VAL A 26 14.50 -4.48 -4.82
C VAL A 26 13.29 -3.68 -5.29
N GLU A 27 12.92 -3.79 -6.57
CA GLU A 27 11.74 -3.12 -7.13
C GLU A 27 10.46 -3.56 -6.41
N ALA A 28 10.28 -4.86 -6.23
CA ALA A 28 9.13 -5.41 -5.51
C ALA A 28 9.07 -4.97 -4.04
N SER A 29 10.23 -4.85 -3.37
CA SER A 29 10.33 -4.35 -2.00
C SER A 29 9.94 -2.87 -1.90
N VAL A 30 10.33 -2.05 -2.89
CA VAL A 30 9.96 -0.63 -2.96
C VAL A 30 8.44 -0.47 -3.19
N ALA A 31 7.85 -1.29 -4.05
CA ALA A 31 6.41 -1.31 -4.28
C ALA A 31 5.63 -1.70 -3.00
N ALA A 32 6.03 -2.80 -2.34
CA ALA A 32 5.44 -3.24 -1.08
C ALA A 32 5.54 -2.17 0.01
N GLN A 33 6.69 -1.49 0.12
CA GLN A 33 6.91 -0.40 1.07
C GLN A 33 5.98 0.79 0.82
N ASN A 34 5.77 1.18 -0.44
CA ASN A 34 4.89 2.30 -0.79
C ASN A 34 3.41 1.98 -0.53
N VAL A 35 2.96 0.76 -0.84
CA VAL A 35 1.59 0.32 -0.50
C VAL A 35 1.40 0.27 1.02
N SER A 36 2.38 -0.24 1.77
CA SER A 36 2.37 -0.23 3.25
C SER A 36 2.23 1.19 3.83
N ARG A 37 2.96 2.16 3.27
CA ARG A 37 2.88 3.57 3.67
C ARG A 37 1.49 4.15 3.41
N LEU A 38 0.90 3.86 2.24
CA LEU A 38 -0.45 4.31 1.90
C LEU A 38 -1.51 3.73 2.85
N ILE A 39 -1.46 2.41 3.12
CA ILE A 39 -2.35 1.76 4.09
C ILE A 39 -2.23 2.44 5.46
N THR A 40 -0.99 2.70 5.92
CA THR A 40 -0.75 3.34 7.22
C THR A 40 -1.28 4.78 7.25
N ALA A 41 -1.14 5.53 6.17
CA ALA A 41 -1.66 6.88 6.07
C ALA A 41 -3.20 6.89 6.13
N LEU A 42 -3.87 6.02 5.36
CA LEU A 42 -5.32 5.85 5.38
C LEU A 42 -5.85 5.42 6.76
N GLN A 43 -5.15 4.53 7.47
CA GLN A 43 -5.52 4.14 8.84
C GLN A 43 -5.46 5.33 9.81
N ARG A 44 -4.44 6.18 9.69
CA ARG A 44 -4.31 7.38 10.53
C ARG A 44 -5.39 8.40 10.20
N GLU A 45 -5.66 8.61 8.92
CA GLU A 45 -6.71 9.51 8.45
C GLU A 45 -8.10 9.04 8.88
N ARG A 46 -8.39 7.73 8.81
CA ARG A 46 -9.62 7.11 9.35
C ARG A 46 -9.82 7.48 10.81
N GLY A 47 -8.81 7.21 11.65
CA GLY A 47 -8.87 7.48 13.09
C GLY A 47 -9.08 8.96 13.40
N ALA A 48 -8.36 9.85 12.72
CA ALA A 48 -8.52 11.29 12.91
C ALA A 48 -9.87 11.81 12.41
N SER A 49 -10.37 11.29 11.30
CA SER A 49 -11.70 11.63 10.77
C SER A 49 -12.80 11.20 11.73
N GLY A 50 -12.67 10.02 12.34
CA GLY A 50 -13.63 9.56 13.35
C GLY A 50 -13.64 10.42 14.61
N VAL A 51 -12.47 10.85 15.09
CA VAL A 51 -12.37 11.80 16.21
C VAL A 51 -12.93 13.18 15.82
N TYR A 52 -12.68 13.64 14.59
CA TYR A 52 -13.21 14.90 14.08
C TYR A 52 -14.75 14.89 14.05
N LEU A 53 -15.35 13.84 13.47
CA LEU A 53 -16.81 13.66 13.42
C LEU A 53 -17.41 13.49 14.83
N GLY A 54 -16.83 12.62 15.66
CA GLY A 54 -17.32 12.36 17.01
C GLY A 54 -17.25 13.59 17.93
N SER A 55 -16.31 14.50 17.67
CA SER A 55 -16.18 15.76 18.40
C SER A 55 -16.95 16.93 17.79
N GLN A 56 -17.68 16.74 16.67
CA GLN A 56 -18.33 17.80 15.91
C GLN A 56 -17.32 18.89 15.48
N GLY A 57 -16.16 18.45 14.99
CA GLY A 57 -15.09 19.31 14.50
C GLY A 57 -14.24 19.98 15.58
N ARG A 58 -14.53 19.79 16.87
CA ARG A 58 -13.77 20.42 17.97
C ARG A 58 -12.38 19.83 18.14
N THR A 59 -12.20 18.56 17.80
CA THR A 59 -10.94 17.83 17.90
C THR A 59 -10.43 17.46 16.50
N MET A 60 -9.12 17.42 16.32
CA MET A 60 -8.45 17.12 15.04
C MET A 60 -8.60 18.14 13.90
N ALA A 61 -9.41 19.20 14.02
CA ALA A 61 -9.57 20.21 12.97
C ALA A 61 -8.24 20.77 12.41
N ARG A 62 -7.24 21.03 13.28
CA ARG A 62 -5.92 21.53 12.86
C ARG A 62 -4.97 20.45 12.33
N ARG A 63 -5.18 19.18 12.69
CA ARG A 63 -4.27 18.07 12.38
C ARG A 63 -4.73 17.25 11.18
N LEU A 64 -6.04 17.16 10.96
CA LEU A 64 -6.66 16.38 9.90
C LEU A 64 -6.16 16.78 8.50
N PRO A 65 -6.00 18.08 8.15
CA PRO A 65 -5.45 18.47 6.86
C PRO A 65 -4.03 17.91 6.61
N GLY A 66 -3.16 17.92 7.63
CA GLY A 66 -1.82 17.35 7.51
C GLY A 66 -1.81 15.82 7.37
N MET A 67 -2.80 15.14 7.95
CA MET A 67 -2.96 13.69 7.72
C MET A 67 -3.45 13.39 6.31
N ARG A 68 -4.37 14.19 5.77
CA ARG A 68 -4.82 14.07 4.38
C ARG A 68 -3.68 14.27 3.39
N GLN A 69 -2.86 15.28 3.61
CA GLN A 69 -1.67 15.52 2.80
C GLN A 69 -0.72 14.31 2.81
N ALA A 70 -0.45 13.71 3.97
CA ALA A 70 0.38 12.52 4.06
C ALA A 70 -0.22 11.31 3.31
N THR A 71 -1.55 11.16 3.32
CA THR A 71 -2.25 10.16 2.50
C THR A 71 -2.09 10.46 1.01
N ASP A 72 -2.21 11.71 0.60
CA ASP A 72 -2.11 12.14 -0.81
C ASP A 72 -0.70 11.93 -1.36
N GLU A 73 0.32 12.23 -0.55
CA GLU A 73 1.73 11.96 -0.88
C GLU A 73 1.98 10.47 -1.06
N ALA A 74 1.46 9.64 -0.14
CA ALA A 74 1.59 8.18 -0.24
C ALA A 74 0.83 7.61 -1.45
N LEU A 75 -0.35 8.16 -1.75
CA LEU A 75 -1.16 7.77 -2.90
C LEU A 75 -0.44 8.09 -4.21
N SER A 76 0.11 9.30 -4.32
CA SER A 76 0.89 9.73 -5.48
C SER A 76 2.11 8.82 -5.71
N ALA A 77 2.84 8.45 -4.65
CA ALA A 77 3.97 7.53 -4.76
C ALA A 77 3.57 6.16 -5.34
N VAL A 78 2.41 5.62 -4.96
CA VAL A 78 1.87 4.36 -5.49
C VAL A 78 1.39 4.54 -6.94
N GLN A 79 0.77 5.67 -7.28
CA GLN A 79 0.34 5.97 -8.66
C GLN A 79 1.51 6.09 -9.64
N VAL A 80 2.65 6.63 -9.21
CA VAL A 80 3.87 6.70 -10.04
C VAL A 80 4.39 5.30 -10.36
N LEU A 81 4.47 4.41 -9.36
CA LEU A 81 4.86 3.01 -9.57
C LEU A 81 3.91 2.28 -10.52
N ALA A 82 2.60 2.47 -10.35
CA ALA A 82 1.57 1.86 -11.19
C ALA A 82 1.75 2.16 -12.69
N LYS A 83 2.13 3.40 -13.01
CA LYS A 83 2.36 3.86 -14.39
C LYS A 83 3.65 3.30 -14.99
N GLN A 84 4.64 2.98 -14.18
CA GLN A 84 5.93 2.46 -14.64
C GLN A 84 5.88 0.94 -14.94
N GLU A 85 5.11 0.19 -14.16
CA GLU A 85 5.05 -1.29 -14.27
C GLU A 85 3.88 -1.81 -15.11
N GLY A 86 2.99 -0.94 -15.62
CA GLY A 86 1.76 -1.36 -16.32
C GLY A 86 0.85 -2.22 -15.43
N SER A 87 0.89 -2.01 -14.11
CA SER A 87 0.49 -3.00 -13.13
C SER A 87 -1.02 -3.05 -12.85
N GLN A 88 -1.49 -4.22 -12.40
CA GLN A 88 -2.87 -4.51 -11.98
C GLN A 88 -3.40 -3.61 -10.85
N ILE A 89 -2.53 -2.81 -10.21
CA ILE A 89 -2.88 -1.91 -9.12
C ILE A 89 -3.84 -0.78 -9.54
N GLY A 90 -3.95 -0.50 -10.85
CA GLY A 90 -4.83 0.56 -11.38
C GLY A 90 -6.30 0.39 -10.95
N SER A 91 -6.80 -0.84 -10.86
CA SER A 91 -8.16 -1.13 -10.38
C SER A 91 -8.37 -0.81 -8.89
N VAL A 92 -7.33 -1.02 -8.08
CA VAL A 92 -7.33 -0.71 -6.64
C VAL A 92 -7.18 0.79 -6.43
N LEU A 93 -6.38 1.47 -7.25
CA LEU A 93 -6.28 2.93 -7.24
C LEU A 93 -7.60 3.61 -7.62
N ALA A 94 -8.36 3.05 -8.56
CA ALA A 94 -9.70 3.55 -8.89
C ALA A 94 -10.66 3.47 -7.69
N SER A 95 -10.51 2.47 -6.80
CA SER A 95 -11.32 2.39 -5.57
C SER A 95 -11.06 3.56 -4.60
N LEU A 96 -9.95 4.28 -4.76
CA LEU A 96 -9.57 5.45 -3.97
C LEU A 96 -10.05 6.77 -4.60
N ASP A 97 -10.64 6.76 -5.80
CA ASP A 97 -11.17 7.97 -6.43
C ASP A 97 -12.29 8.62 -5.58
N GLU A 98 -13.03 7.79 -4.84
CA GLU A 98 -14.08 8.22 -3.90
C GLU A 98 -13.54 8.81 -2.59
N LEU A 99 -12.22 8.79 -2.36
CA LEU A 99 -11.61 9.30 -1.13
C LEU A 99 -11.89 10.79 -0.96
N HIS A 100 -11.79 11.57 -2.05
CA HIS A 100 -12.07 13.00 -2.02
C HIS A 100 -13.54 13.28 -1.66
N ALA A 101 -14.48 12.54 -2.27
CA ALA A 101 -15.91 12.67 -1.96
C ALA A 101 -16.21 12.33 -0.48
N THR A 102 -15.59 11.29 0.05
CA THR A 102 -15.69 10.92 1.47
C THR A 102 -15.16 12.04 2.38
N ARG A 103 -14.02 12.66 2.05
CA ARG A 103 -13.47 13.81 2.79
C ARG A 103 -14.42 15.01 2.78
N SER A 104 -15.02 15.34 1.64
CA SER A 104 -16.01 16.43 1.56
C SER A 104 -17.25 16.16 2.42
N GLN A 105 -17.71 14.91 2.48
CA GLN A 105 -18.81 14.53 3.36
C GLN A 105 -18.43 14.62 4.85
N ILE A 106 -17.17 14.29 5.21
CA ILE A 106 -16.65 14.46 6.57
C ILE A 106 -16.62 15.94 6.96
N ASP A 107 -16.12 16.80 6.09
CA ASP A 107 -15.97 18.25 6.37
C ASP A 107 -17.31 18.96 6.53
N SER A 108 -18.34 18.48 5.81
CA SER A 108 -19.72 18.98 5.90
C SER A 108 -20.57 18.29 6.96
N PHE A 109 -20.01 17.31 7.70
CA PHE A 109 -20.75 16.43 8.62
C PHE A 109 -21.93 15.70 7.95
N ALA A 110 -21.88 15.50 6.63
CA ALA A 110 -22.90 14.83 5.84
C ALA A 110 -22.81 13.28 5.89
N ILE A 111 -21.80 12.75 6.59
CA ILE A 111 -21.60 11.32 6.81
C ILE A 111 -21.40 11.04 8.30
N SER A 112 -21.91 9.90 8.78
CA SER A 112 -21.71 9.49 10.16
C SER A 112 -20.28 9.01 10.41
N ASN A 113 -19.85 9.01 11.68
CA ASN A 113 -18.57 8.44 12.08
C ASN A 113 -18.43 6.97 11.66
N VAL A 114 -19.51 6.19 11.83
CA VAL A 114 -19.55 4.76 11.48
C VAL A 114 -19.39 4.56 9.98
N ASP A 115 -20.13 5.31 9.16
CA ASP A 115 -20.08 5.17 7.70
C ASP A 115 -18.74 5.66 7.12
N SER A 116 -18.20 6.76 7.65
CA SER A 116 -16.86 7.24 7.31
C SER A 116 -15.81 6.16 7.62
N GLY A 117 -15.87 5.57 8.83
CA GLY A 117 -14.99 4.48 9.23
C GLY A 117 -15.07 3.30 8.27
N ALA A 118 -16.29 2.87 7.92
CA ALA A 118 -16.53 1.75 7.01
C ALA A 118 -15.94 1.99 5.61
N ARG A 119 -16.06 3.21 5.06
CA ARG A 119 -15.48 3.56 3.75
C ARG A 119 -13.95 3.50 3.76
N PHE A 120 -13.31 4.10 4.77
CA PHE A 120 -11.86 3.99 4.92
C PHE A 120 -11.39 2.55 5.09
N THR A 121 -12.12 1.74 5.86
CA THR A 121 -11.83 0.30 5.99
C THR A 121 -11.96 -0.42 4.64
N GLY A 122 -12.92 -0.03 3.80
CA GLY A 122 -13.04 -0.52 2.42
C GLY A 122 -11.80 -0.22 1.57
N TYR A 123 -11.33 1.02 1.58
CA TYR A 123 -10.10 1.44 0.88
C TYR A 123 -8.88 0.64 1.35
N ILE A 124 -8.72 0.50 2.67
CA ILE A 124 -7.62 -0.26 3.28
C ILE A 124 -7.68 -1.72 2.85
N LYS A 125 -8.87 -2.35 2.89
CA LYS A 125 -9.06 -3.74 2.47
C LYS A 125 -8.75 -3.96 0.99
N ALA A 126 -9.09 -3.02 0.11
CA ALA A 126 -8.75 -3.12 -1.31
C ALA A 126 -7.23 -3.15 -1.52
N LEU A 127 -6.48 -2.30 -0.79
CA LEU A 127 -5.02 -2.29 -0.84
C LEU A 127 -4.40 -3.57 -0.27
N ILE A 128 -4.94 -4.11 0.83
CA ILE A 128 -4.48 -5.39 1.41
C ILE A 128 -4.81 -6.57 0.48
N GLY A 129 -5.97 -6.56 -0.17
CA GLY A 129 -6.33 -7.58 -1.16
C GLY A 129 -5.32 -7.64 -2.29
N PHE A 130 -4.91 -6.47 -2.79
CA PHE A 130 -3.86 -6.35 -3.80
C PHE A 130 -2.50 -6.87 -3.32
N THR A 131 -2.06 -6.53 -2.09
CA THR A 131 -0.79 -7.06 -1.56
C THR A 131 -0.79 -8.59 -1.51
N HIS A 132 -1.90 -9.21 -1.13
CA HIS A 132 -2.03 -10.66 -1.14
C HIS A 132 -2.06 -11.27 -2.55
N GLU A 133 -2.62 -10.59 -3.56
CA GLU A 133 -2.59 -11.06 -4.94
C GLU A 133 -1.17 -11.02 -5.51
N VAL A 134 -0.45 -9.92 -5.26
CA VAL A 134 0.98 -9.81 -5.61
C VAL A 134 1.79 -10.89 -4.91
N GLU A 135 1.60 -11.10 -3.60
CA GLU A 135 2.25 -12.16 -2.82
C GLU A 135 2.08 -13.55 -3.45
N ARG A 136 0.86 -13.89 -3.88
CA ARG A 136 0.56 -15.20 -4.52
C ARG A 136 1.12 -15.31 -5.93
N SER A 137 1.25 -14.19 -6.65
CA SER A 137 1.79 -14.16 -8.01
C SER A 137 3.32 -14.25 -8.08
N VAL A 138 4.00 -14.02 -6.96
CA VAL A 138 5.46 -13.91 -6.91
C VAL A 138 6.10 -15.24 -6.48
N GLN A 139 6.91 -15.81 -7.39
CA GLN A 139 7.74 -16.99 -7.12
C GLN A 139 8.97 -16.68 -6.22
N ASP A 140 9.14 -15.42 -5.82
CA ASP A 140 10.23 -14.94 -4.95
C ASP A 140 9.84 -15.00 -3.47
N ALA A 141 10.47 -15.93 -2.73
CA ALA A 141 10.23 -16.16 -1.30
C ALA A 141 10.53 -14.94 -0.40
N THR A 142 11.18 -13.91 -0.92
CA THR A 142 11.54 -12.70 -0.16
C THR A 142 10.39 -11.69 -0.16
N LEU A 143 9.76 -11.46 -1.31
CA LEU A 143 8.58 -10.59 -1.39
C LEU A 143 7.39 -11.19 -0.66
N ALA A 144 7.21 -12.52 -0.74
CA ALA A 144 6.16 -13.21 -0.01
C ALA A 144 6.32 -13.02 1.52
N ARG A 145 7.55 -13.10 2.04
CA ARG A 145 7.81 -12.82 3.47
C ARG A 145 7.55 -11.36 3.85
N ALA A 146 7.92 -10.41 3.00
CA ALA A 146 7.68 -8.99 3.26
C ALA A 146 6.19 -8.64 3.27
N LEU A 147 5.42 -9.20 2.33
CA LEU A 147 3.97 -9.00 2.24
C LEU A 147 3.23 -9.73 3.36
N GLY A 148 3.64 -10.96 3.72
CA GLY A 148 3.10 -11.68 4.87
C GLY A 148 3.31 -10.94 6.20
N GLY A 149 4.50 -10.37 6.41
CA GLY A 149 4.80 -9.55 7.60
C GLY A 149 3.98 -8.25 7.64
N LEU A 150 3.80 -7.60 6.49
CA LEU A 150 2.94 -6.42 6.37
C LEU A 150 1.48 -6.76 6.71
N ASN A 151 0.96 -7.85 6.16
CA ASN A 151 -0.43 -8.26 6.37
C ASN A 151 -0.70 -8.62 7.84
N GLN A 152 0.22 -9.32 8.51
CA GLN A 152 0.12 -9.59 9.95
C GLN A 152 0.13 -8.29 10.78
N PHE A 153 1.01 -7.35 10.46
CA PHE A 153 1.08 -6.08 11.17
C PHE A 153 -0.20 -5.25 10.97
N VAL A 154 -0.73 -5.24 9.75
CA VAL A 154 -1.97 -4.54 9.40
C VAL A 154 -3.17 -5.19 10.09
N GLU A 155 -3.31 -6.51 10.07
CA GLU A 155 -4.37 -7.23 10.82
C GLU A 155 -4.29 -6.95 12.31
N MET A 156 -3.09 -6.97 12.88
CA MET A 156 -2.89 -6.72 14.31
C MET A 156 -3.31 -5.30 14.70
N LYS A 157 -3.06 -4.31 13.83
CA LYS A 157 -3.54 -2.94 14.02
C LYS A 157 -5.05 -2.80 13.84
N GLU A 158 -5.66 -3.55 12.91
CA GLU A 158 -7.12 -3.55 12.73
C GLU A 158 -7.84 -4.25 13.89
N ARG A 159 -7.23 -5.25 14.55
CA ARG A 159 -7.81 -5.91 15.74
C ARG A 159 -7.62 -5.14 17.04
N ALA A 160 -6.63 -4.24 17.10
CA ALA A 160 -6.30 -3.44 18.28
C ALA A 160 -6.95 -2.05 18.32
N GLY A 161 -7.57 -1.62 17.21
CA GLY A 161 -8.35 -0.39 17.11
C GLY A 161 -9.84 -0.64 17.27
#